data_AF-A0A7V2U045-F1
#
_entry.id   AF-A0A7V2U045-F1
#
_cell.length_a   1.000
_cell.length_b   1.000
_cell.length_c   1.000
_cell.angle_alpha   90.00
_cell.angle_beta   90.00
_cell.angle_gamma   90.00
#
_symmetry.space_group_name_H-M   'P 1'
#
loop_
_entity.id
_entity.type
_entity.pdbx_description
1 polymer ?
#
loop_
_entity_poly.entity_id
_entity_poly.type
_entity_poly.pdbx_seq_one_letter_code
_entity_poly.pdbx_strand_id
1 'polypeptide(L)'
;MDTVSSLLGGLLVCLTPVNLLIVFLGVLIGTVIGVLPGLGPTASIALLLPATVGMDMVASLIFLAGIYYGAMYGGSTTSILVNIPGEAASVITCIDGYQMARKGRAGAALGMSAFGSFIGGTLGVAAVMLISPFLAEAALKFGAPEMFAYEEFPGDHQFHGVQAFKFLDAHLRGMKRA
;
A
#
# COMPACT_ATOMS: atom_id res chain seq x y z
N MET A 1 -25.41 -8.80 -9.48
CA MET A 1 -25.56 -8.15 -8.17
C MET A 1 -25.61 -6.66 -8.43
N ASP A 2 -26.57 -5.94 -7.88
CA ASP A 2 -26.64 -4.48 -8.06
C ASP A 2 -25.37 -3.85 -7.48
N THR A 3 -24.68 -2.97 -8.21
CA THR A 3 -23.39 -2.38 -7.78
C THR A 3 -23.49 -1.75 -6.38
N VAL A 4 -24.65 -1.16 -6.09
CA VAL A 4 -24.99 -0.58 -4.78
C VAL A 4 -25.01 -1.64 -3.66
N SER A 5 -25.53 -2.83 -3.93
CA SER A 5 -25.57 -3.93 -2.96
C SER A 5 -24.17 -4.47 -2.62
N SER A 6 -23.27 -4.54 -3.60
CA SER A 6 -21.88 -4.94 -3.37
C SER A 6 -21.10 -3.89 -2.57
N LEU A 7 -21.33 -2.60 -2.83
CA LEU A 7 -20.72 -1.51 -2.07
C LEU A 7 -21.21 -1.50 -0.61
N LEU A 8 -22.51 -1.67 -0.39
CA LEU A 8 -23.09 -1.79 0.95
C LEU A 8 -22.53 -3.01 1.69
N GLY A 9 -22.41 -4.15 1.02
CA GLY A 9 -21.81 -5.35 1.59
C GLY A 9 -20.38 -5.13 2.07
N GLY A 10 -19.53 -4.53 1.23
CA GLY A 10 -18.15 -4.21 1.60
C GLY A 10 -18.06 -3.22 2.78
N LEU A 11 -18.91 -2.19 2.79
CA LEU A 11 -18.96 -1.22 3.88
C LEU A 11 -19.33 -1.87 5.22
N LEU A 12 -20.31 -2.77 5.22
CA LEU A 12 -20.71 -3.50 6.43
C LEU A 12 -19.59 -4.39 6.97
N VAL A 13 -18.82 -5.04 6.09
CA VAL A 13 -17.66 -5.84 6.49
C VAL A 13 -16.58 -4.96 7.13
N CYS A 14 -16.30 -3.79 6.55
CA CYS A 14 -15.34 -2.84 7.12
C CYS A 14 -15.79 -2.28 8.48
N LEU A 15 -17.09 -2.09 8.69
CA LEU A 15 -17.68 -1.58 9.94
C LEU A 15 -17.75 -2.62 11.06
N THR A 16 -17.32 -3.87 10.82
CA THR A 16 -17.28 -4.87 11.90
C THR A 16 -16.30 -4.43 13.00
N PRO A 17 -16.62 -4.66 14.29
CA PRO A 17 -15.76 -4.20 15.39
C PRO A 17 -14.31 -4.72 15.32
N VAL A 18 -14.14 -5.95 14.84
CA VAL A 18 -12.83 -6.58 14.65
C VAL A 18 -12.02 -5.82 13.60
N ASN A 19 -12.61 -5.52 12.45
CA ASN A 19 -11.93 -4.79 11.38
C ASN A 19 -11.64 -3.34 11.75
N LEU A 20 -12.52 -2.70 12.53
CA LEU A 20 -12.28 -1.36 13.08
C LEU A 20 -11.09 -1.33 14.03
N LEU A 21 -10.93 -2.36 14.88
CA LEU A 21 -9.77 -2.45 15.77
C LEU A 21 -8.49 -2.69 14.97
N ILE A 22 -8.55 -3.57 13.97
CA ILE A 22 -7.41 -3.87 13.11
C ILE A 22 -6.97 -2.64 12.30
N VAL A 23 -7.91 -1.91 11.68
CA VAL A 23 -7.57 -0.68 10.94
C VAL A 23 -7.01 0.38 11.87
N PHE A 24 -7.55 0.50 13.09
CA PHE A 24 -7.03 1.42 14.09
C PHE A 24 -5.58 1.10 14.47
N LEU A 25 -5.26 -0.18 14.73
CA LEU A 25 -3.89 -0.61 14.99
C LEU A 25 -2.98 -0.37 13.78
N GLY A 26 -3.47 -0.67 12.57
CA GLY A 26 -2.73 -0.42 11.32
C GLY A 26 -2.40 1.06 11.15
N VAL A 27 -3.37 1.96 11.35
CA VAL A 27 -3.17 3.41 11.28
C VAL A 27 -2.20 3.88 12.35
N LEU A 28 -2.31 3.39 13.60
CA LEU A 28 -1.43 3.80 14.69
C LEU A 28 0.03 3.41 14.38
N ILE A 29 0.26 2.15 14.00
CA ILE A 29 1.58 1.65 13.60
C ILE A 29 2.10 2.43 12.39
N GLY A 30 1.26 2.62 11.37
CA GLY A 30 1.57 3.39 10.18
C GLY A 30 2.00 4.81 10.50
N THR A 31 1.28 5.51 11.37
CA THR A 31 1.63 6.88 11.78
C THR A 31 2.95 6.94 12.52
N VAL A 32 3.22 5.99 13.44
CA VAL A 32 4.53 5.92 14.12
C VAL A 32 5.67 5.72 13.12
N ILE A 33 5.50 4.83 12.14
CA ILE A 33 6.51 4.60 11.11
C ILE A 33 6.63 5.81 10.18
N GLY A 34 5.53 6.43 9.79
CA GLY A 34 5.53 7.60 8.89
C GLY A 34 6.19 8.83 9.51
N VAL A 35 6.15 8.97 10.83
CA VAL A 35 6.90 10.02 11.53
C VAL A 35 8.42 9.81 11.40
N LEU A 36 8.90 8.62 11.08
CA LEU A 36 10.33 8.39 10.81
C LEU A 36 10.71 8.92 9.41
N PRO A 37 11.62 9.89 9.31
CA PRO A 37 12.00 10.46 8.02
C PRO A 37 12.67 9.42 7.13
N GLY A 38 12.32 9.43 5.84
CA GLY A 38 12.88 8.53 4.83
C GLY A 38 12.24 7.14 4.76
N LEU A 39 11.27 6.82 5.62
CA LEU A 39 10.47 5.61 5.52
C LEU A 39 9.10 5.93 4.91
N GLY A 40 8.98 5.64 3.62
CA GLY A 40 7.73 5.81 2.89
C GLY A 40 6.64 4.78 3.24
N PRO A 41 5.39 5.00 2.82
CA PRO A 41 4.31 4.02 3.01
C PRO A 41 4.57 2.72 2.27
N THR A 42 5.21 2.79 1.10
CA THR A 42 5.59 1.61 0.31
C THR A 42 6.57 0.73 1.08
N ALA A 43 7.60 1.34 1.67
CA ALA A 43 8.53 0.64 2.56
C ALA A 43 7.83 0.09 3.80
N SER A 44 6.90 0.85 4.39
CA SER A 44 6.12 0.43 5.56
C SER A 44 5.27 -0.81 5.28
N ILE A 45 4.56 -0.84 4.14
CA ILE A 45 3.80 -2.01 3.69
C ILE A 45 4.74 -3.20 3.48
N ALA A 46 5.86 -3.02 2.79
CA ALA A 46 6.81 -4.11 2.51
C ALA A 46 7.37 -4.71 3.81
N LEU A 47 7.68 -3.87 4.80
CA LEU A 47 8.19 -4.29 6.11
C LEU A 47 7.14 -5.04 6.94
N LEU A 48 5.86 -4.66 6.82
CA LEU A 48 4.77 -5.25 7.61
C LEU A 48 3.98 -6.33 6.86
N LEU A 49 4.30 -6.59 5.60
CA LEU A 49 3.73 -7.68 4.81
C LEU A 49 3.88 -9.06 5.49
N PRO A 50 5.03 -9.40 6.12
CA PRO A 50 5.16 -10.67 6.85
C PRO A 50 4.18 -10.79 8.03
N ALA A 51 3.76 -9.68 8.63
CA ALA A 51 2.82 -9.68 9.74
C ALA A 51 1.38 -10.04 9.32
N THR A 52 1.06 -10.01 8.02
CA THR A 52 -0.27 -10.35 7.52
C THR A 52 -0.45 -11.83 7.13
N VAL A 53 0.62 -12.63 7.13
CA VAL A 53 0.61 -14.03 6.68
C VAL A 53 -0.34 -14.93 7.50
N GLY A 54 -0.62 -14.57 8.75
CA GLY A 54 -1.55 -15.31 9.63
C GLY A 54 -2.95 -14.71 9.75
N MET A 55 -3.25 -13.63 9.02
CA MET A 55 -4.50 -12.88 9.12
C MET A 55 -5.47 -13.28 8.00
N ASP A 56 -6.77 -13.13 8.24
CA ASP A 56 -7.78 -13.28 7.18
C ASP A 56 -7.52 -12.28 6.04
N MET A 57 -7.81 -12.67 4.79
CA MET A 57 -7.51 -11.83 3.62
C MET A 57 -8.13 -10.43 3.73
N VAL A 58 -9.36 -10.32 4.22
CA VAL A 58 -10.03 -9.01 4.37
C VAL A 58 -9.35 -8.20 5.47
N ALA A 59 -9.05 -8.82 6.60
CA ALA A 59 -8.37 -8.18 7.72
C ALA A 59 -6.97 -7.68 7.34
N SER A 60 -6.22 -8.46 6.57
CA SER A 60 -4.89 -8.11 6.04
C SER A 60 -4.93 -6.88 5.14
N LEU A 61 -5.90 -6.81 4.22
CA LEU A 61 -6.07 -5.65 3.34
C LEU A 61 -6.41 -4.39 4.14
N ILE A 62 -7.32 -4.51 5.10
CA ILE A 62 -7.72 -3.41 5.98
C ILE A 62 -6.53 -2.92 6.83
N PHE A 63 -5.73 -3.85 7.36
CA PHE A 63 -4.55 -3.54 8.15
C PHE A 63 -3.48 -2.80 7.33
N LEU A 64 -3.14 -3.31 6.15
CA LEU A 64 -2.16 -2.69 5.25
C LEU A 64 -2.65 -1.33 4.72
N ALA A 65 -3.94 -1.19 4.43
CA ALA A 65 -4.53 0.09 4.07
C ALA A 65 -4.42 1.10 5.23
N GLY A 66 -4.68 0.65 6.47
CA GLY A 66 -4.47 1.46 7.67
C GLY A 66 -3.02 1.95 7.80
N ILE A 67 -2.06 1.05 7.63
CA ILE A 67 -0.63 1.38 7.64
C ILE A 67 -0.29 2.42 6.56
N TYR A 68 -0.79 2.22 5.34
CA TYR A 68 -0.54 3.12 4.22
C TYR A 68 -1.01 4.55 4.51
N TYR A 69 -2.29 4.70 4.91
CA TYR A 69 -2.87 6.00 5.21
C TYR A 69 -2.25 6.64 6.45
N GLY A 70 -1.97 5.84 7.49
CA GLY A 70 -1.28 6.28 8.69
C GLY A 70 0.12 6.81 8.40
N ALA A 71 0.90 6.09 7.58
CA ALA A 71 2.25 6.46 7.19
C ALA A 71 2.28 7.72 6.31
N MET A 72 1.33 7.86 5.37
CA MET A 72 1.19 9.07 4.56
C MET A 72 0.94 10.32 5.41
N TYR A 73 0.05 10.23 6.40
CA TYR A 73 -0.23 11.36 7.29
C TYR A 73 0.88 11.60 8.33
N GLY A 74 1.51 10.54 8.84
CA GLY A 74 2.68 10.65 9.71
C GLY A 74 3.84 11.36 9.02
N GLY A 75 4.12 11.00 7.76
CA GLY A 75 5.18 11.61 6.95
C GLY A 75 4.94 13.07 6.60
N SER A 76 3.68 13.47 6.39
CA SER A 76 3.34 14.89 6.20
C SER A 76 3.57 15.69 7.47
N THR A 77 3.33 15.10 8.65
CA THR A 77 3.56 15.74 9.95
C THR A 77 5.05 16.06 10.16
N THR A 78 5.94 15.11 9.90
CA THR A 78 7.41 15.35 9.95
C THR A 78 7.85 16.36 8.89
N SER A 79 7.30 16.27 7.69
CA SER A 79 7.58 17.22 6.60
C SER A 79 7.24 18.67 6.99
N ILE A 80 6.10 18.88 7.64
CA ILE A 80 5.61 20.20 8.09
C ILE A 80 6.44 20.73 9.25
N LEU A 81 6.80 19.89 10.23
CA LEU A 81 7.43 20.36 11.47
C LEU A 81 8.95 20.49 11.36
N VAL A 82 9.62 19.60 10.64
CA VAL A 82 11.09 19.53 10.61
C VAL A 82 11.71 19.63 9.21
N ASN A 83 10.92 19.89 8.16
CA ASN A 83 11.40 20.07 6.78
C ASN A 83 12.18 18.88 6.21
N ILE A 84 11.87 17.66 6.69
CA ILE A 84 12.49 16.43 6.20
C ILE A 84 11.39 15.59 5.52
N PRO A 85 11.38 15.52 4.17
CA PRO A 85 10.36 14.77 3.45
C PRO A 85 10.56 13.26 3.61
N GLY A 86 9.48 12.54 3.91
CA GLY A 86 9.46 11.07 3.90
C GLY A 86 9.29 10.47 2.50
N GLU A 87 8.64 11.21 1.59
CA GLU A 87 8.33 10.78 0.23
C GLU A 87 8.51 11.95 -0.75
N ALA A 88 8.73 11.66 -2.04
CA ALA A 88 8.79 12.68 -3.09
C ALA A 88 7.52 13.57 -3.14
N ALA A 89 6.35 12.98 -2.91
CA ALA A 89 5.08 13.72 -2.87
C ALA A 89 4.99 14.71 -1.69
N SER A 90 5.73 14.47 -0.61
CA SER A 90 5.71 15.32 0.58
C SER A 90 6.67 16.52 0.49
N VAL A 91 7.48 16.61 -0.57
CA VAL A 91 8.43 17.73 -0.76
C VAL A 91 7.69 19.07 -0.89
N ILE A 92 6.57 19.12 -1.61
CA ILE A 92 5.74 20.33 -1.69
C ILE A 92 5.19 20.69 -0.30
N THR A 93 4.80 19.66 0.48
CA THR A 93 4.29 19.85 1.84
C THR A 93 5.37 20.41 2.77
N CYS A 94 6.64 20.02 2.61
CA CYS A 94 7.76 20.65 3.28
C CYS A 94 7.85 22.14 2.93
N ILE A 95 7.84 22.49 1.64
CA ILE A 95 8.02 23.88 1.19
C ILE A 95 6.94 24.79 1.78
N ASP A 96 5.67 24.44 1.63
CA ASP A 96 4.56 25.29 2.07
C ASP A 96 4.27 25.13 3.57
N GLY A 97 4.24 23.89 4.04
CA GLY A 97 3.92 23.53 5.42
C GLY A 97 4.98 23.97 6.43
N TYR A 98 6.27 23.79 6.12
CA TYR A 98 7.35 24.22 7.00
C TYR A 98 7.42 25.75 7.12
N GLN A 99 7.17 26.48 6.03
CA GLN A 99 7.11 27.94 6.07
C GLN A 99 5.96 28.43 6.96
N MET A 100 4.82 27.74 6.97
CA MET A 100 3.73 28.01 7.89
C MET A 100 4.07 27.64 9.34
N ALA A 101 4.72 26.50 9.57
CA ALA A 101 5.18 26.08 10.89
C ALA A 101 6.18 27.09 11.50
N ARG A 102 7.13 27.59 10.71
CA ARG A 102 8.08 28.64 11.11
C ARG A 102 7.42 29.96 11.51
N LYS A 103 6.23 30.26 10.98
CA LYS A 103 5.42 31.43 11.35
C LYS A 103 4.55 31.18 12.59
N GLY A 104 4.78 30.08 13.32
CA GLY A 104 3.97 29.69 14.49
C GLY A 104 2.60 29.09 14.13
N ARG A 105 2.33 28.83 12.84
CA ARG A 105 1.05 28.32 12.34
C ARG A 105 1.09 26.81 12.06
N ALA A 106 1.86 26.06 12.84
CA ALA A 106 2.02 24.61 12.66
C ALA A 106 0.69 23.85 12.74
N GLY A 107 -0.18 24.17 13.71
CA GLY A 107 -1.50 23.53 13.84
C GLY A 107 -2.40 23.78 12.63
N ALA A 108 -2.35 24.98 12.04
CA ALA A 108 -3.11 25.28 10.83
C ALA A 108 -2.57 24.52 9.60
N ALA A 109 -1.24 24.35 9.50
CA ALA A 109 -0.61 23.55 8.45
C ALA A 109 -0.98 22.06 8.56
N LEU A 110 -0.92 21.49 9.77
CA LEU A 110 -1.33 20.10 10.04
C LEU A 110 -2.82 19.88 9.77
N GLY A 111 -3.67 20.84 10.16
CA GLY A 111 -5.10 20.82 9.87
C GLY A 111 -5.38 20.84 8.37
N MET A 112 -4.75 21.73 7.61
CA MET A 112 -4.90 21.77 6.15
C MET A 112 -4.44 20.48 5.49
N SER A 113 -3.33 19.89 5.94
CA SER A 113 -2.89 18.57 5.45
C SER A 113 -3.94 17.49 5.74
N ALA A 114 -4.50 17.45 6.95
CA ALA A 114 -5.52 16.47 7.33
C ALA A 114 -6.79 16.60 6.48
N PHE A 115 -7.35 17.81 6.37
CA PHE A 115 -8.56 18.05 5.59
C PHE A 115 -8.33 17.86 4.09
N GLY A 116 -7.17 18.26 3.57
CA GLY A 116 -6.79 18.02 2.18
C GLY A 116 -6.73 16.52 1.86
N SER A 117 -6.09 15.73 2.72
CA SER A 117 -6.04 14.26 2.58
C SER A 117 -7.41 13.62 2.73
N PHE A 118 -8.26 14.10 3.63
CA PHE A 118 -9.61 13.56 3.81
C PHE A 118 -10.49 13.81 2.58
N ILE A 119 -10.52 15.04 2.06
CA ILE A 119 -11.33 15.41 0.89
C ILE A 119 -10.78 14.69 -0.36
N GLY A 120 -9.47 14.75 -0.59
CA GLY A 120 -8.83 14.10 -1.73
C GLY A 120 -8.98 12.58 -1.70
N GLY A 121 -8.82 11.96 -0.53
CA GLY A 121 -9.02 10.52 -0.34
C GLY A 121 -10.47 10.10 -0.57
N THR A 122 -11.44 10.84 -0.04
CA THR A 122 -12.87 10.55 -0.23
C THR A 122 -13.28 10.68 -1.70
N LEU A 123 -12.85 11.76 -2.37
CA LEU A 123 -13.10 11.95 -3.80
C LEU A 123 -12.39 10.90 -4.66
N GLY A 124 -11.16 10.52 -4.30
CA GLY A 124 -10.39 9.48 -4.99
C GLY A 124 -11.09 8.13 -4.90
N VAL A 125 -11.52 7.73 -3.70
CA VAL A 125 -12.30 6.49 -3.49
C VAL A 125 -13.59 6.53 -4.30
N ALA A 126 -14.33 7.63 -4.29
CA ALA A 126 -15.56 7.79 -5.08
C ALA A 126 -15.29 7.70 -6.60
N ALA A 127 -14.23 8.34 -7.08
CA ALA A 127 -13.83 8.26 -8.49
C ALA A 127 -13.44 6.83 -8.89
N VAL A 128 -12.68 6.13 -8.05
CA VAL A 128 -12.34 4.71 -8.28
C VAL A 128 -13.60 3.85 -8.29
N MET A 129 -14.57 4.08 -7.40
CA MET A 129 -15.85 3.35 -7.42
C MET A 129 -16.61 3.52 -8.73
N LEU A 130 -16.58 4.70 -9.34
CA LEU A 130 -17.23 4.98 -10.62
C LEU A 130 -16.50 4.33 -11.81
N ILE A 131 -15.17 4.27 -11.76
CA ILE A 131 -14.32 3.71 -12.83
C ILE A 131 -14.17 2.18 -12.68
N SER A 132 -14.35 1.64 -11.48
CA SER A 132 -14.22 0.22 -11.14
C SER A 132 -14.96 -0.74 -12.08
N PRO A 133 -16.25 -0.53 -12.47
CA PRO A 133 -16.93 -1.44 -13.39
C PRO A 133 -16.26 -1.47 -14.77
N PHE A 134 -15.84 -0.30 -15.29
CA PHE A 134 -15.12 -0.23 -16.56
C PHE A 134 -13.76 -0.94 -16.46
N LEU A 135 -13.06 -0.77 -15.34
CA LEU A 135 -11.80 -1.45 -15.10
C LEU A 135 -11.97 -2.97 -14.97
N ALA A 136 -13.07 -3.44 -14.37
CA ALA A 136 -13.40 -4.85 -14.28
C ALA A 136 -13.72 -5.47 -15.64
N GLU A 137 -14.46 -4.77 -16.50
CA GLU A 137 -14.70 -5.20 -17.88
C GLU A 137 -13.41 -5.22 -18.73
N ALA A 138 -12.53 -4.24 -18.53
CA ALA A 138 -11.21 -4.24 -19.15
C ALA A 138 -10.36 -5.41 -18.65
N ALA A 139 -10.34 -5.67 -17.34
CA ALA A 139 -9.63 -6.80 -16.73
C ALA A 139 -10.12 -8.16 -17.25
N LEU A 140 -11.42 -8.32 -17.48
CA LEU A 140 -11.98 -9.55 -18.07
C LEU A 140 -11.64 -9.75 -19.55
N LYS A 141 -11.27 -8.66 -20.26
CA LYS A 141 -10.76 -8.73 -21.64
C LYS A 141 -9.27 -9.09 -21.70
N PHE A 142 -8.51 -8.92 -20.62
CA PHE A 142 -7.21 -9.58 -20.43
C PHE A 142 -7.46 -11.08 -20.20
N GLY A 143 -7.77 -11.79 -21.28
CA GLY A 143 -8.10 -13.22 -21.24
C GLY A 143 -6.89 -14.11 -20.98
N ALA A 144 -7.17 -15.39 -20.72
CA ALA A 144 -6.21 -16.47 -20.39
C ALA A 144 -4.85 -16.48 -21.14
N PRO A 145 -4.72 -16.11 -22.42
CA PRO A 145 -3.41 -16.12 -23.10
C PRO A 145 -2.39 -15.12 -22.52
N GLU A 146 -2.84 -13.99 -22.00
CA GLU A 146 -1.97 -12.91 -21.51
C GLU A 146 -1.52 -13.18 -20.07
N MET A 147 -2.43 -13.70 -19.22
CA MET A 147 -2.08 -14.19 -17.87
C MET A 147 -1.10 -15.38 -17.91
N PHE A 148 -1.26 -16.30 -18.87
CA PHE A 148 -0.29 -17.38 -19.07
C PHE A 148 1.08 -16.85 -19.49
N ALA A 149 1.15 -15.80 -20.30
CA ALA A 149 2.42 -15.18 -20.67
C ALA A 149 3.12 -14.49 -19.48
N TYR A 150 2.39 -14.04 -18.45
CA TYR A 150 3.01 -13.49 -17.24
C TYR A 150 3.49 -14.57 -16.24
N GLU A 151 2.83 -15.73 -16.18
CA GLU A 151 3.31 -16.87 -15.38
C GLU A 151 4.41 -17.68 -16.11
N GLU A 152 4.41 -17.68 -17.45
CA GLU A 152 5.30 -18.52 -18.26
C GLU A 152 6.47 -17.75 -18.93
N PHE A 153 6.57 -16.42 -18.73
CA PHE A 153 7.81 -15.70 -19.03
C PHE A 153 8.70 -15.69 -17.78
N PRO A 154 9.80 -16.48 -17.73
CA PRO A 154 10.67 -16.55 -16.58
C PRO A 154 11.52 -15.26 -16.54
N GLY A 155 10.96 -14.24 -15.90
CA GLY A 155 11.62 -12.99 -15.55
C GLY A 155 12.04 -13.00 -14.09
N ASP A 156 13.26 -13.46 -13.85
CA ASP A 156 14.02 -13.49 -12.62
C ASP A 156 13.72 -12.38 -11.59
N HIS A 157 12.99 -12.69 -10.52
CA HIS A 157 13.24 -12.06 -9.21
C HIS A 157 13.03 -13.06 -8.06
N GLN A 158 14.15 -13.73 -7.74
CA GLN A 158 14.54 -14.36 -6.48
C GLN A 158 13.52 -15.29 -5.79
N PHE A 159 13.67 -16.60 -6.02
CA PHE A 159 13.90 -17.64 -4.98
C PHE A 159 14.27 -19.01 -5.62
N HIS A 160 15.07 -19.03 -6.70
CA HIS A 160 15.39 -20.27 -7.44
C HIS A 160 16.90 -20.61 -7.54
N GLY A 161 17.75 -20.05 -6.68
CA GLY A 161 19.19 -20.35 -6.70
C GLY A 161 19.55 -21.80 -6.30
N VAL A 162 18.71 -22.46 -5.48
CA VAL A 162 19.03 -23.79 -4.92
C VAL A 162 18.53 -24.94 -5.80
N GLN A 163 17.51 -24.72 -6.64
CA GLN A 163 16.97 -25.77 -7.52
C GLN A 163 17.71 -25.86 -8.86
N ALA A 164 18.12 -24.73 -9.44
CA ALA A 164 18.91 -24.71 -10.68
C ALA A 164 20.29 -25.38 -10.52
N PHE A 165 20.93 -25.20 -9.35
CA PHE A 165 22.21 -25.86 -9.06
C PHE A 165 22.07 -27.38 -8.93
N LYS A 166 20.98 -27.87 -8.33
CA LYS A 166 20.68 -29.30 -8.23
C LYS A 166 20.40 -29.94 -9.59
N PHE A 167 19.76 -29.21 -10.51
CA PHE A 167 19.46 -29.70 -11.84
C PHE A 167 20.71 -29.71 -12.74
N LEU A 168 21.54 -28.67 -12.67
CA LEU A 168 22.80 -28.60 -13.43
C LEU A 168 23.82 -29.64 -12.95
N ASP A 169 23.89 -29.89 -11.64
CA ASP A 169 24.76 -30.92 -11.05
C ASP A 169 24.29 -32.35 -11.37
N ALA A 170 22.97 -32.60 -11.42
CA ALA A 170 22.44 -33.88 -11.89
C ALA A 170 22.75 -34.15 -13.37
N HIS A 171 22.70 -33.10 -14.21
CA HIS A 171 22.99 -33.22 -15.64
C HIS A 171 24.49 -33.40 -15.92
N LEU A 172 25.36 -32.66 -15.21
CA LEU A 172 26.82 -32.80 -15.32
C LEU A 172 27.34 -34.14 -14.78
N ARG A 173 26.68 -34.73 -13.76
CA ARG A 173 27.00 -36.10 -13.30
C ARG A 173 26.52 -37.19 -14.24
N GLY A 174 25.46 -36.96 -15.01
CA GLY A 174 24.98 -37.86 -16.05
C GLY A 174 25.93 -37.96 -17.25
N MET A 175 26.56 -36.84 -17.63
CA MET A 175 27.52 -36.79 -18.74
C MET A 175 28.90 -37.39 -18.45
N LYS A 176 29.26 -37.63 -17.18
CA LYS A 176 30.54 -38.27 -16.80
C LYS A 176 30.48 -39.80 -16.73
N ARG A 177 29.35 -40.41 -17.09
CA ARG A 177 29.14 -41.88 -17.08
C ARG A 177 28.73 -42.46 -18.44
N ALA A 178 28.92 -41.70 -19.53
CA ALA A 178 28.81 -42.18 -20.90
C ALA A 178 30.19 -42.14 -21.57
#